data_AF-A0A2G4HAU7-F1
#
_entry.id   AF-A0A2G4HAU7-F1
#
_cell.length_a   1.000
_cell.length_b   1.000
_cell.length_c   1.000
_cell.angle_alpha   90.00
_cell.angle_beta   90.00
_cell.angle_gamma   90.00
#
_symmetry.space_group_name_H-M   'P 1'
#
loop_
_entity.id
_entity.type
_entity.pdbx_description
1 polymer ?
#
loop_
_entity_poly.entity_id
_entity_poly.type
_entity_poly.pdbx_seq_one_letter_code
_entity_poly.pdbx_strand_id
1 'polypeptide(L)'
;MKSEFKRFNLEKIGLLTVVLQILGATGLLVGLFFNPILSLASLGLCLLMLCGLIVRIRVNDGLLVSLPALFFLLLNLYILAESLAWGDLM
;
A
#
# COMPACT_ATOMS: atom_id res chain seq x y z
N MET A 1 -30.19 -2.43 0.45
CA MET A 1 -28.90 -1.74 0.11
C MET A 1 -28.03 -1.42 1.33
N LYS A 2 -28.57 -0.96 2.48
CA LYS A 2 -27.78 -0.78 3.73
C LYS A 2 -27.53 -2.07 4.53
N SER A 3 -28.25 -3.17 4.23
CA SER A 3 -28.28 -4.39 5.05
C SER A 3 -27.23 -5.44 4.67
N GLU A 4 -26.67 -5.41 3.45
CA GLU A 4 -25.66 -6.40 3.02
C GLU A 4 -24.22 -6.02 3.39
N PHE A 5 -23.91 -4.72 3.50
CA PHE A 5 -22.60 -4.24 3.96
C PHE A 5 -22.26 -4.62 5.40
N LYS A 6 -23.30 -4.77 6.25
CA LYS A 6 -23.13 -5.14 7.66
C LYS A 6 -22.79 -6.63 7.87
N ARG A 7 -23.03 -7.49 6.87
CA ARG A 7 -22.86 -8.95 6.99
C ARG A 7 -21.43 -9.43 6.73
N PHE A 8 -20.59 -8.59 6.11
CA PHE A 8 -19.27 -9.02 5.65
C PHE A 8 -18.08 -8.48 6.46
N ASN A 9 -18.25 -7.56 7.42
CA ASN A 9 -17.11 -6.95 8.17
C ASN A 9 -16.01 -6.32 7.29
N LEU A 10 -16.17 -6.30 5.96
CA LEU A 10 -15.22 -5.79 4.98
C LEU A 10 -15.19 -4.26 4.93
N GLU A 11 -16.22 -3.59 5.42
CA GLU A 11 -16.27 -2.12 5.51
C GLU A 11 -15.16 -1.57 6.42
N LYS A 12 -14.86 -2.28 7.53
CA LYS A 12 -13.77 -1.92 8.44
C LYS A 12 -12.40 -2.11 7.81
N ILE A 13 -12.19 -3.20 7.06
CA ILE A 13 -10.92 -3.49 6.39
C ILE A 13 -10.67 -2.46 5.27
N GLY A 14 -11.71 -2.11 4.51
CA GLY A 14 -11.67 -1.05 3.52
C GLY A 14 -11.35 0.31 4.12
N LEU A 15 -12.07 0.72 5.17
CA LEU A 15 -11.81 1.99 5.88
C LEU A 15 -10.40 2.03 6.47
N LEU A 16 -9.94 0.94 7.09
CA LEU A 16 -8.59 0.85 7.65
C LEU A 16 -7.54 0.95 6.54
N THR A 17 -7.78 0.32 5.39
CA THR A 17 -6.91 0.43 4.20
C THR A 17 -6.83 1.88 3.69
N VAL A 18 -7.96 2.60 3.64
CA VAL A 18 -7.98 4.02 3.22
C VAL A 18 -7.20 4.89 4.20
N VAL A 19 -7.42 4.73 5.51
CA VAL A 19 -6.69 5.49 6.54
C VAL A 19 -5.20 5.22 6.44
N LEU A 20 -4.80 3.95 6.31
CA LEU A 20 -3.40 3.56 6.16
C LEU A 20 -2.78 4.05 4.85
N GLN A 21 -3.53 4.09 3.73
CA GLN A 21 -3.05 4.67 2.47
C GLN A 21 -2.82 6.17 2.58
N ILE A 22 -3.73 6.91 3.22
CA ILE A 22 -3.55 8.35 3.43
C ILE A 22 -2.33 8.59 4.33
N LEU A 23 -2.21 7.84 5.43
CA LEU A 23 -1.03 7.89 6.30
C LEU A 23 0.26 7.60 5.52
N GLY A 24 0.30 6.52 4.74
CA GLY A 24 1.44 6.16 3.92
C GLY A 24 1.78 7.22 2.87
N ALA A 25 0.78 7.78 2.18
CA ALA A 25 0.99 8.82 1.17
C ALA A 25 1.53 10.11 1.78
N THR A 26 1.01 10.51 2.95
CA THR A 26 1.57 11.64 3.70
C THR A 26 2.98 11.33 4.20
N GLY A 27 3.25 10.10 4.62
CA GLY A 27 4.58 9.63 5.01
C GLY A 27 5.59 9.65 3.85
N LEU A 28 5.17 9.31 2.63
CA LEU A 28 6.02 9.45 1.43
C LEU A 28 6.33 10.91 1.12
N LEU A 29 5.33 11.80 1.21
CA LEU A 29 5.52 13.24 0.98
C LEU A 29 6.51 13.86 1.98
N VAL A 30 6.38 13.52 3.26
CA VAL A 30 7.29 13.98 4.32
C VAL A 30 8.65 13.27 4.22
N GLY A 31 8.65 12.00 3.82
CA GLY A 31 9.84 11.18 3.64
C GLY A 31 10.79 11.69 2.57
N LEU A 32 10.30 12.42 1.56
CA LEU A 32 11.17 13.09 0.58
C LEU A 32 12.14 14.07 1.23
N PHE A 33 11.83 14.61 2.41
CA PHE A 33 12.73 15.44 3.21
C PHE A 33 13.52 14.64 4.25
N PHE A 34 13.07 13.44 4.62
CA PHE A 34 13.65 12.58 5.65
C PHE A 34 13.70 11.11 5.18
N ASN A 35 14.85 10.69 4.68
CA ASN A 35 15.11 9.33 4.18
C ASN A 35 14.59 8.18 5.07
N PRO A 36 14.79 8.15 6.40
CA PRO A 36 14.29 7.04 7.22
C PRO A 36 12.76 6.93 7.23
N ILE A 37 12.05 8.06 7.09
CA ILE A 37 10.58 8.10 7.05
C ILE A 37 10.08 7.61 5.70
N LEU A 38 10.82 7.91 4.61
CA LEU A 38 10.51 7.43 3.26
C LEU A 38 10.55 5.90 3.19
N SER A 39 11.58 5.28 3.76
CA SER A 39 11.72 3.82 3.85
C SER A 39 10.56 3.19 4.62
N LEU A 40 10.20 3.73 5.79
CA LEU A 40 9.08 3.21 6.58
C LEU A 40 7.72 3.36 5.88
N ALA A 41 7.48 4.50 5.24
CA ALA A 41 6.23 4.77 4.51
C ALA A 41 6.07 3.87 3.29
N SER A 42 7.11 3.73 2.47
CA SER A 42 7.13 2.85 1.29
C SER A 42 6.95 1.38 1.67
N LEU A 43 7.58 0.90 2.76
CA LEU A 43 7.35 -0.44 3.30
C LEU A 43 5.88 -0.66 3.70
N GLY A 44 5.29 0.28 4.43
CA GLY A 44 3.89 0.20 4.85
C GLY A 44 2.91 0.17 3.67
N LEU A 45 3.13 1.02 2.66
CA LEU A 45 2.35 1.02 1.41
C LEU A 45 2.55 -0.25 0.58
N CYS A 46 3.76 -0.78 0.54
CA CYS A 46 4.06 -2.03 -0.15
C CYS A 46 3.28 -3.20 0.48
N LEU A 47 3.27 -3.30 1.81
CA LEU A 47 2.49 -4.31 2.55
C LEU A 47 0.98 -4.16 2.31
N LEU A 48 0.46 -2.93 2.31
CA LEU A 48 -0.94 -2.65 1.99
C LEU A 48 -1.31 -3.10 0.57
N MET A 49 -0.48 -2.78 -0.43
CA MET A 49 -0.69 -3.20 -1.80
C MET A 49 -0.63 -4.72 -1.94
N LEU A 50 0.24 -5.39 -1.19
CA LEU A 50 0.37 -6.85 -1.16
C LEU A 50 -0.88 -7.50 -0.54
N CYS A 51 -1.37 -6.99 0.59
CA CYS A 51 -2.65 -7.42 1.15
C CYS A 51 -3.81 -7.19 0.18
N GLY A 52 -3.87 -6.02 -0.48
CA GLY A 52 -4.88 -5.73 -1.50
C GLY A 52 -4.81 -6.67 -2.70
N LEU A 53 -3.61 -7.02 -3.14
CA LEU A 53 -3.37 -8.00 -4.22
C LEU A 53 -3.87 -9.40 -3.80
N ILE A 54 -3.53 -9.86 -2.59
CA ILE A 54 -3.98 -11.16 -2.06
C ILE A 54 -5.51 -11.23 -2.00
N VAL A 55 -6.16 -10.17 -1.53
CA VAL A 55 -7.63 -10.09 -1.48
C VAL A 55 -8.23 -10.18 -2.89
N ARG A 56 -7.66 -9.46 -3.87
CA ARG A 56 -8.11 -9.51 -5.27
C ARG A 56 -7.91 -10.89 -5.91
N ILE A 57 -6.76 -11.53 -5.67
CA ILE A 57 -6.49 -12.91 -6.11
C ILE A 57 -7.51 -13.87 -5.51
N ARG A 58 -7.85 -13.70 -4.22
CA ARG A 58 -8.81 -14.56 -3.51
C ARG A 58 -10.25 -14.38 -4.00
N VAL A 59 -10.61 -13.18 -4.47
CA VAL A 59 -11.93 -12.86 -5.03
C VAL A 59 -12.06 -13.31 -6.50
N ASN A 60 -10.96 -13.73 -7.13
CA ASN A 60 -10.92 -14.22 -8.52
C ASN A 60 -11.39 -13.16 -9.55
N ASP A 61 -11.23 -11.88 -9.21
CA ASP A 61 -11.30 -10.80 -10.18
C ASP A 61 -10.07 -10.92 -11.08
N GLY A 62 -10.29 -11.13 -12.39
CA GLY A 62 -9.24 -11.52 -13.34
C GLY A 62 -7.95 -10.70 -13.24
N LEU A 63 -6.82 -11.33 -13.58
CA LEU A 63 -5.45 -10.79 -13.45
C LEU A 63 -5.28 -9.34 -13.95
N LEU A 64 -6.05 -8.92 -14.95
CA LEU A 64 -6.10 -7.55 -15.48
C LEU A 64 -6.50 -6.49 -14.42
N VAL A 65 -7.38 -6.83 -13.49
CA VAL A 65 -7.84 -5.95 -12.39
C VAL A 65 -6.77 -5.85 -11.30
N SER A 66 -5.86 -6.82 -11.21
CA SER A 66 -4.75 -6.84 -10.25
C SER A 66 -3.48 -6.16 -10.76
N LEU A 67 -3.38 -5.90 -12.07
CA LEU A 67 -2.25 -5.24 -12.73
C LEU A 67 -1.88 -3.88 -12.09
N PRO A 68 -2.84 -2.98 -11.76
CA PRO A 68 -2.53 -1.70 -11.13
C PRO A 68 -1.91 -1.90 -9.74
N ALA A 69 -2.45 -2.84 -8.95
CA ALA A 69 -1.94 -3.12 -7.61
C ALA A 69 -0.51 -3.68 -7.67
N LEU A 70 -0.21 -4.52 -8.66
CA LEU A 70 1.13 -5.06 -8.88
C LEU A 70 2.13 -3.97 -9.31
N PHE A 71 1.71 -3.06 -10.19
CA PHE A 71 2.52 -1.90 -10.58
C PHE A 71 2.82 -0.99 -9.39
N PHE A 72 1.83 -0.65 -8.57
CA PHE A 72 2.05 0.17 -7.37
C PHE A 72 2.91 -0.54 -6.33
N LEU A 73 2.80 -1.86 -6.20
CA LEU A 73 3.69 -2.64 -5.33
C LEU A 73 5.15 -2.52 -5.79
N LEU A 74 5.42 -2.72 -7.08
CA LEU A 74 6.76 -2.55 -7.64
C LEU A 74 7.29 -1.12 -7.49
N LEU A 75 6.43 -0.12 -7.70
CA LEU A 75 6.80 1.29 -7.52
C LEU A 75 7.21 1.61 -6.08
N ASN A 76 6.43 1.15 -5.10
CA ASN A 76 6.79 1.35 -3.68
C ASN A 76 8.05 0.57 -3.31
N LEU A 77 8.26 -0.62 -3.89
CA LEU A 77 9.49 -1.40 -3.70
C LEU A 77 10.72 -0.67 -4.27
N TYR A 78 10.57 -0.01 -5.42
CA TYR A 78 11.64 0.78 -6.03
C TYR A 78 11.99 2.00 -5.16
N ILE A 79 10.98 2.73 -4.66
CA ILE A 79 11.18 3.86 -3.72
C ILE A 79 11.91 3.39 -2.45
N LEU A 80 11.56 2.21 -1.93
CA LEU A 80 12.23 1.60 -0.78
C LEU A 80 13.71 1.31 -1.07
N ALA A 81 14.01 0.75 -2.24
CA ALA A 81 15.38 0.43 -2.64
C ALA A 81 16.24 1.70 -2.80
N GLU A 82 15.71 2.74 -3.46
CA GLU A 82 16.36 4.05 -3.57
C GLU A 82 16.59 4.69 -2.20
N SER A 83 15.57 4.66 -1.33
CA SER A 83 15.67 5.19 0.03
C SER A 83 16.73 4.48 0.87
N LEU A 84 16.93 3.17 0.68
CA LEU A 84 17.94 2.39 1.38
C LEU A 84 19.34 2.64 0.81
N ALA A 85 19.47 2.70 -0.53
CA ALA A 85 20.71 3.03 -1.20
C ALA A 85 21.25 4.41 -0.81
N TRP A 86 20.37 5.38 -0.55
CA TRP A 86 20.78 6.69 -0.06
C TRP A 86 21.21 6.69 1.41
N GLY A 87 20.67 5.77 2.22
CA GLY A 87 21.07 5.55 3.61
C GLY A 87 22.42 4.86 3.79
N ASP A 88 22.82 4.02 2.84
CA ASP A 88 24.14 3.37 2.80
C ASP A 88 25.30 4.34 2.44
N LEU A 89 24.98 5.54 1.96
CA LEU A 89 25.94 6.56 1.51
C LEU A 89 26.27 7.64 2.55
N MET A 90 25.71 7.55 3.77
CA MET A 90 26.03 8.40 4.95
C MET A 90 26.77 7.62 6.02
#